data_AF-A0A9P1N5S2-F1
#
_entry.id   AF-A0A9P1N5S2-F1
#
_cell.length_a   1.000
_cell.length_b   1.000
_cell.length_c   1.000
_cell.angle_alpha   90.00
_cell.angle_beta   90.00
_cell.angle_gamma   90.00
#
_symmetry.space_group_name_H-M   'P 1'
#
loop_
_entity.id
_entity.type
_entity.pdbx_description
1 polymer ?
#
loop_
_entity_poly.entity_id
_entity_poly.type
_entity_poly.pdbx_seq_one_letter_code
_entity_poly.pdbx_strand_id
1 'polypeptide(L)'
;MLSKFVLLFVSFSVVSSIKGPECAQPEFFKVLGCIGGLSQFVSIQFDLTKPEERQNFTESCKVATDCFGDITCLHADRLKLFLSTYCGYSTFLETEFKECNDKLNKKENNYSCEKSFKSFFDNGTSETEKCENLTKATKCITKEVGKICSAEDASKMNEYLTKMYQGLSCDLAKSQ
;
A
#
# COMPACT_ATOMS: atom_id res chain seq x y z
N MET A 1 -9.12 8.93 -7.43
CA MET A 1 -10.03 7.85 -6.96
C MET A 1 -9.42 6.96 -5.88
N LEU A 2 -8.08 6.91 -5.70
CA LEU A 2 -7.42 6.20 -4.58
C LEU A 2 -7.74 6.75 -3.17
N SER A 3 -8.33 7.94 -3.07
CA SER A 3 -8.56 8.71 -1.84
C SER A 3 -9.31 7.96 -0.73
N LYS A 4 -10.35 7.20 -1.09
CA LYS A 4 -11.20 6.54 -0.11
C LYS A 4 -10.62 5.22 0.41
N PHE A 5 -9.48 4.77 -0.11
CA PHE A 5 -8.94 3.43 0.12
C PHE A 5 -8.01 3.32 1.33
N VAL A 6 -7.42 4.44 1.77
CA VAL A 6 -6.53 4.49 2.94
C VAL A 6 -7.30 4.17 4.23
N LEU A 7 -8.54 4.64 4.32
CA LEU A 7 -9.34 4.66 5.55
C LEU A 7 -9.86 3.28 5.99
N LEU A 8 -9.89 2.28 5.10
CA LEU A 8 -10.46 0.95 5.39
C LEU A 8 -9.48 -0.01 6.08
N PHE A 9 -8.19 0.31 6.13
CA PHE A 9 -7.17 -0.54 6.77
C PHE A 9 -7.00 -0.27 8.28
N VAL A 10 -7.62 0.78 8.82
CA VAL A 10 -7.35 1.21 10.22
C VAL A 10 -8.23 0.47 11.24
N SER A 11 -9.08 -0.45 10.79
CA SER A 11 -9.84 -1.37 11.66
C SER A 11 -9.09 -2.67 11.96
N PHE A 12 -7.76 -2.61 12.10
CA PHE A 12 -7.02 -3.72 12.70
C PHE A 12 -7.26 -3.71 14.21
N SER A 13 -8.06 -4.68 14.66
CA SER A 13 -8.24 -5.05 16.06
C SER A 13 -6.88 -5.27 16.73
N VAL A 14 -6.36 -4.25 17.40
CA VAL A 14 -5.20 -4.33 18.30
C VAL A 14 -5.65 -4.98 19.62
N VAL A 15 -6.22 -6.18 19.57
CA VAL A 15 -6.58 -6.92 20.78
C VAL A 15 -6.27 -8.39 20.57
N SER A 16 -5.00 -8.75 20.71
CA SER A 16 -4.58 -10.13 21.03
C SER A 16 -3.20 -10.10 21.67
N SER A 17 -3.16 -10.20 22.99
CA SER A 17 -2.00 -10.57 23.83
C SER A 17 -0.63 -10.06 23.38
N ILE A 18 -0.34 -8.79 23.67
CA ILE A 18 1.04 -8.31 23.72
C ILE A 18 1.71 -8.96 24.94
N LYS A 19 2.44 -10.06 24.74
CA LYS A 19 3.69 -10.22 25.50
C LYS A 19 4.54 -9.04 25.04
N GLY A 20 4.73 -8.06 25.93
CA GLY A 20 5.43 -6.82 25.65
C GLY A 20 6.67 -7.06 24.81
N PRO A 21 6.90 -6.33 23.70
CA PRO A 21 8.23 -6.35 23.10
C PRO A 21 9.22 -5.91 24.18
N GLU A 22 10.30 -6.66 24.36
CA GLU A 22 11.44 -6.27 25.23
C GLU A 22 12.22 -5.13 24.55
N CYS A 23 11.55 -4.02 24.25
CA CYS A 23 12.21 -2.82 23.75
C CYS A 23 13.05 -2.21 24.89
N ALA A 24 14.28 -1.80 24.58
CA ALA A 24 15.01 -0.93 25.48
C ALA A 24 14.23 0.38 25.67
N GLN A 25 14.36 1.03 26.84
CA GLN A 25 13.65 2.29 27.15
C GLN A 25 13.66 3.34 26.02
N PRO A 26 14.80 3.66 25.36
CA PRO A 26 14.80 4.64 24.26
C PRO A 26 14.01 4.17 23.03
N GLU A 27 14.02 2.87 22.72
CA GLU A 27 13.24 2.31 21.62
C GLU A 27 11.74 2.30 21.93
N PHE A 28 11.36 2.09 23.19
CA PHE A 28 9.97 2.17 23.63
C PHE A 28 9.35 3.56 23.40
N PHE A 29 10.08 4.63 23.72
CA PHE A 29 9.59 5.99 23.43
C PHE A 29 9.54 6.28 21.92
N LYS A 30 10.49 5.76 21.14
CA LYS A 30 10.45 5.84 19.67
C LYS A 30 9.19 5.16 19.13
N VAL A 31 8.87 3.95 19.62
CA VAL A 31 7.64 3.22 19.27
C VAL A 31 6.39 4.06 19.56
N LEU A 32 6.27 4.63 20.76
CA LEU A 32 5.10 5.46 21.11
C LEU A 32 4.99 6.69 20.20
N GLY A 33 6.11 7.33 19.88
CA GLY A 33 6.16 8.45 18.92
C GLY A 33 5.67 8.02 17.54
N CYS A 34 6.12 6.87 17.03
CA CYS A 34 5.68 6.34 15.75
C CYS A 34 4.20 5.98 15.74
N ILE A 35 3.67 5.39 16.81
CA ILE A 35 2.23 5.10 16.95
C ILE A 35 1.42 6.40 16.96
N GLY A 36 1.87 7.43 17.68
CA GLY A 36 1.24 8.75 17.69
C GLY A 36 1.21 9.40 16.31
N GLY A 37 2.33 9.39 15.59
CA GLY A 37 2.44 9.89 14.22
C GLY A 37 1.56 9.10 13.24
N LEU A 38 1.54 7.77 13.35
CA LEU A 38 0.67 6.91 12.56
C LEU A 38 -0.81 7.21 12.84
N SER A 39 -1.19 7.40 14.11
CA SER A 39 -2.55 7.76 14.51
C SER A 39 -2.99 9.11 13.92
N GLN A 40 -2.10 10.09 13.85
CA GLN A 40 -2.40 11.37 13.19
C GLN A 40 -2.54 11.18 11.68
N PHE A 41 -1.62 10.44 11.06
CA PHE A 41 -1.67 10.13 9.63
C PHE A 41 -2.98 9.46 9.22
N VAL A 42 -3.42 8.42 9.95
CA VAL A 42 -4.67 7.72 9.65
C VAL A 42 -5.92 8.55 9.93
N SER A 43 -5.81 9.61 10.75
CA SER A 43 -6.93 10.52 11.04
C SER A 43 -7.13 11.57 9.94
N ILE A 44 -6.11 11.83 9.11
CA ILE A 44 -6.21 12.77 8.00
C ILE A 44 -6.92 12.10 6.83
N GLN A 45 -7.95 12.75 6.30
CA GLN A 45 -8.62 12.32 5.08
C GLN A 45 -7.96 12.97 3.88
N PHE A 46 -7.14 12.22 3.16
CA PHE A 46 -6.47 12.69 1.96
C PHE A 46 -7.36 12.54 0.73
N ASP A 47 -7.56 13.63 -0.01
CA ASP A 47 -8.18 13.56 -1.34
C ASP A 47 -7.14 13.23 -2.43
N LEU A 48 -6.78 11.96 -2.54
CA LEU A 48 -5.84 11.47 -3.56
C LEU A 48 -6.29 11.70 -5.03
N THR A 49 -7.44 12.32 -5.30
CA THR A 49 -7.71 12.85 -6.65
C THR A 49 -6.91 14.12 -6.93
N LYS A 50 -6.60 14.90 -5.89
CA LYS A 50 -5.85 16.15 -5.98
C LYS A 50 -4.34 15.87 -5.89
N PRO A 51 -3.53 16.44 -6.79
CA PRO A 51 -2.07 16.24 -6.78
C PRO A 51 -1.40 16.62 -5.46
N GLU A 52 -1.76 17.77 -4.88
CA GLU A 52 -1.17 18.26 -3.62
C GLU A 52 -1.45 17.31 -2.45
N GLU A 53 -2.68 16.79 -2.36
CA GLU A 53 -3.08 15.82 -1.35
C GLU A 53 -2.37 14.47 -1.52
N ARG A 54 -2.11 14.04 -2.76
CA ARG A 54 -1.29 12.83 -3.01
C ARG A 54 0.15 13.01 -2.57
N GLN A 55 0.71 14.19 -2.77
CA GLN A 55 2.06 14.50 -2.31
C GLN A 55 2.12 14.49 -0.78
N ASN A 56 1.19 15.18 -0.10
CA ASN A 56 1.10 15.20 1.36
C ASN A 56 0.90 13.80 1.94
N PHE A 57 0.06 12.99 1.29
CA PHE A 57 -0.12 11.59 1.65
C PHE A 57 1.19 10.82 1.54
N THR A 58 1.90 10.93 0.41
CA THR A 58 3.18 10.24 0.15
C THR A 58 4.24 10.63 1.17
N GLU A 59 4.37 11.92 1.48
CA GLU A 59 5.30 12.43 2.50
C GLU A 59 4.96 11.88 3.89
N SER A 60 3.69 11.89 4.28
CA SER A 60 3.24 11.34 5.57
C SER A 60 3.50 9.82 5.65
N CYS A 61 3.29 9.12 4.54
CA CYS A 61 3.54 7.68 4.42
C CYS A 61 5.03 7.35 4.55
N LYS A 62 5.91 8.19 3.98
CA LYS A 62 7.36 8.07 4.15
C LYS A 62 7.77 8.25 5.61
N VAL A 63 7.25 9.28 6.28
CA VAL A 63 7.52 9.51 7.71
C VAL A 63 7.10 8.30 8.55
N ALA A 64 5.92 7.73 8.30
CA ALA A 64 5.45 6.53 9.00
C ALA A 64 6.37 5.33 8.72
N THR A 65 6.73 5.09 7.46
CA THR A 65 7.59 3.97 7.06
C THR A 65 8.98 4.08 7.69
N ASP A 66 9.61 5.25 7.63
CA ASP A 66 10.93 5.51 8.21
C ASP A 66 10.90 5.34 9.74
N CYS A 67 9.83 5.79 10.39
CA CYS A 67 9.69 5.68 11.84
C CYS A 67 9.69 4.22 12.32
N PHE A 68 8.95 3.33 11.63
CA PHE A 68 8.87 1.91 11.97
C PHE A 68 10.01 1.07 11.39
N GLY A 69 10.69 1.53 10.33
CA GLY A 69 11.77 0.80 9.67
C GLY A 69 12.93 0.47 10.62
N ASP A 70 13.28 1.43 11.47
CA ASP A 70 14.38 1.31 12.42
C ASP A 70 14.01 0.57 13.73
N ILE A 71 12.74 0.26 13.96
CA ILE A 71 12.28 -0.36 15.20
C ILE A 71 12.38 -1.87 15.07
N THR A 72 13.40 -2.48 15.66
CA THR A 72 13.62 -3.94 15.61
C THR A 72 12.88 -4.69 16.72
N CYS A 73 12.67 -4.04 17.88
CA CYS A 73 12.07 -4.68 19.04
C CYS A 73 10.58 -5.01 18.88
N LEU A 74 9.89 -4.38 17.93
CA LEU A 74 8.47 -4.60 17.68
C LEU A 74 8.30 -5.65 16.58
N HIS A 75 7.69 -6.79 16.92
CA HIS A 75 7.24 -7.81 15.96
C HIS A 75 6.02 -7.28 15.17
N ALA A 76 6.27 -6.24 14.39
CA ALA A 76 5.31 -5.48 13.59
C ALA A 76 5.41 -5.84 12.11
N ASP A 77 5.82 -7.05 11.76
CA ASP A 77 6.13 -7.42 10.37
C ASP A 77 4.95 -7.14 9.43
N ARG A 78 3.71 -7.35 9.89
CA ARG A 78 2.49 -7.00 9.15
C ARG A 78 2.30 -5.50 8.96
N LEU A 79 2.59 -4.69 9.98
CA LEU A 79 2.51 -3.23 9.89
C LEU A 79 3.60 -2.68 8.97
N LYS A 80 4.83 -3.17 9.10
CA LYS A 80 5.96 -2.81 8.23
C LYS A 80 5.69 -3.19 6.77
N LEU A 81 5.15 -4.38 6.55
CA LEU A 81 4.71 -4.84 5.23
C LEU A 81 3.60 -3.95 4.67
N PHE A 82 2.60 -3.60 5.48
CA PHE A 82 1.52 -2.71 5.08
C PHE A 82 2.05 -1.33 4.66
N LEU A 83 2.87 -0.71 5.52
CA LEU A 83 3.49 0.59 5.24
C LEU A 83 4.37 0.50 3.99
N SER A 84 5.26 -0.48 3.89
CA SER A 84 6.11 -0.68 2.71
C SER A 84 5.31 -0.86 1.43
N THR A 85 4.20 -1.60 1.48
CA THR A 85 3.37 -1.87 0.30
C THR A 85 2.60 -0.62 -0.12
N TYR A 86 1.88 -0.01 0.83
CA TYR A 86 0.94 1.06 0.54
C TYR A 86 1.63 2.42 0.37
N CYS A 87 2.59 2.73 1.24
CA CYS A 87 3.42 3.93 1.13
C CYS A 87 4.41 3.83 -0.02
N GLY A 88 4.99 2.63 -0.24
CA GLY A 88 5.84 2.39 -1.39
C GLY A 88 5.08 2.61 -2.70
N TYR A 89 3.81 2.19 -2.78
CA TYR A 89 3.03 2.30 -4.02
C TYR A 89 2.75 3.76 -4.36
N SER A 90 2.33 4.54 -3.35
CA SER A 90 2.15 5.98 -3.53
C SER A 90 3.45 6.68 -3.91
N THR A 91 4.56 6.32 -3.26
CA THR A 91 5.89 6.88 -3.58
C THR A 91 6.26 6.58 -5.03
N PHE A 92 6.10 5.34 -5.47
CA PHE A 92 6.35 4.93 -6.85
C PHE A 92 5.51 5.73 -7.85
N LEU A 93 4.20 5.89 -7.58
CA LEU A 93 3.28 6.66 -8.44
C LEU A 93 3.63 8.14 -8.56
N GLU A 94 4.19 8.75 -7.52
CA GLU A 94 4.53 10.18 -7.49
C GLU A 94 5.98 10.48 -7.86
N THR A 95 6.83 9.46 -7.98
CA THR A 95 8.25 9.61 -8.36
C THR A 95 8.55 8.94 -9.69
N GLU A 96 8.95 7.68 -9.66
CA GLU A 96 9.42 6.91 -10.82
C GLU A 96 8.35 6.73 -11.90
N PHE A 97 7.08 6.71 -11.52
CA PHE A 97 5.95 6.46 -12.40
C PHE A 97 5.10 7.71 -12.68
N LYS A 98 5.55 8.88 -12.22
CA LYS A 98 4.75 10.12 -12.22
C LYS A 98 4.23 10.50 -13.60
N GLU A 99 5.08 10.46 -14.62
CA GLU A 99 4.68 10.86 -15.98
C GLU A 99 3.57 9.96 -16.54
N CYS A 100 3.69 8.65 -16.32
CA CYS A 100 2.66 7.70 -16.74
C CYS A 100 1.39 7.88 -15.91
N ASN A 101 1.51 8.03 -14.59
CA ASN A 101 0.38 8.29 -13.70
C ASN A 101 -0.41 9.54 -14.14
N ASP A 102 0.28 10.62 -14.53
CA ASP A 102 -0.36 11.83 -15.05
C ASP A 102 -1.11 11.58 -16.38
N LYS A 103 -0.59 10.72 -17.27
CA LYS A 103 -1.29 10.30 -18.51
C LYS A 103 -2.53 9.45 -18.20
N LEU A 104 -2.43 8.54 -17.23
CA LEU A 104 -3.54 7.69 -16.80
C LEU A 104 -4.67 8.52 -16.18
N ASN A 105 -4.33 9.49 -15.32
CA ASN A 105 -5.30 10.35 -14.64
C ASN A 105 -6.05 11.31 -15.57
N LYS A 106 -5.49 11.66 -16.73
CA LYS A 106 -6.15 12.51 -17.74
C LYS A 106 -7.21 11.79 -18.56
N LYS A 107 -7.27 10.46 -18.49
CA LYS A 107 -8.25 9.67 -19.24
C LYS A 107 -9.54 9.58 -18.43
N GLU A 108 -10.55 10.37 -18.79
CA GLU A 108 -11.81 10.56 -18.04
C GLU A 108 -12.68 9.30 -17.81
N ASN A 109 -12.34 8.15 -18.40
CA ASN A 109 -13.16 6.95 -18.26
C ASN A 109 -12.47 5.93 -17.34
N ASN A 110 -13.11 5.72 -16.18
CA ASN A 110 -12.93 4.62 -15.23
C ASN A 110 -11.93 3.57 -15.70
N TYR A 111 -10.77 3.57 -15.05
CA TYR A 111 -9.75 2.53 -15.14
C TYR A 111 -10.44 1.16 -15.07
N SER A 112 -10.45 0.36 -16.16
CA SER A 112 -11.29 -0.84 -16.20
C SER A 112 -10.83 -1.89 -15.17
N CYS A 113 -9.58 -1.75 -14.70
CA CYS A 113 -8.93 -2.61 -13.73
C CYS A 113 -9.27 -2.26 -12.28
N GLU A 114 -9.93 -1.12 -12.05
CA GLU A 114 -10.21 -0.60 -10.71
C GLU A 114 -11.09 -1.55 -9.90
N LYS A 115 -12.06 -2.22 -10.53
CA LYS A 115 -12.95 -3.16 -9.84
C LYS A 115 -12.19 -4.36 -9.26
N SER A 116 -11.26 -4.94 -10.03
CA SER A 116 -10.46 -6.09 -9.59
C SER A 116 -9.41 -5.70 -8.54
N PHE A 117 -8.88 -4.48 -8.62
CA PHE A 117 -7.97 -3.98 -7.60
C PHE A 117 -8.71 -3.68 -6.29
N LYS A 118 -9.93 -3.13 -6.35
CA LYS A 118 -10.78 -2.91 -5.17
C LYS A 118 -11.16 -4.21 -4.46
N SER A 119 -11.53 -5.24 -5.21
CA SER A 119 -11.96 -6.52 -4.61
C SER A 119 -10.84 -7.27 -3.89
N PHE A 120 -9.57 -6.91 -4.11
CA PHE A 120 -8.45 -7.41 -3.30
C PHE A 120 -8.55 -6.96 -1.83
N PHE A 121 -9.08 -5.76 -1.60
CA PHE A 121 -9.18 -5.16 -0.27
C PHE A 121 -10.52 -5.43 0.42
N ASP A 122 -11.43 -6.18 -0.22
CA ASP A 122 -12.71 -6.52 0.39
C ASP A 122 -12.50 -7.57 1.51
N ASN A 123 -12.89 -7.21 2.72
CA ASN A 123 -12.73 -8.04 3.93
C ASN A 123 -13.57 -9.32 3.92
N GLY A 124 -14.50 -9.48 2.98
CA GLY A 124 -15.36 -10.66 2.86
C GLY A 124 -14.83 -11.80 1.98
N THR A 125 -13.65 -11.65 1.38
CA THR A 125 -13.09 -12.64 0.43
C THR A 125 -12.02 -13.53 1.08
N SER A 126 -11.94 -14.78 0.61
CA SER A 126 -10.89 -15.72 1.06
C SER A 126 -9.50 -15.26 0.62
N GLU A 127 -8.44 -15.71 1.30
CA GLU A 127 -7.06 -15.36 0.94
C GLU A 127 -6.70 -15.78 -0.50
N THR A 128 -7.14 -16.97 -0.92
CA THR A 128 -6.99 -17.46 -2.30
C THR A 128 -7.69 -16.54 -3.31
N GLU A 129 -8.92 -16.13 -3.00
CA GLU A 129 -9.69 -15.24 -3.87
C GLU A 129 -9.07 -13.83 -3.95
N LYS A 130 -8.51 -13.32 -2.84
CA LYS A 130 -7.73 -12.08 -2.83
C LYS A 130 -6.53 -12.20 -3.78
N CYS A 131 -5.75 -13.27 -3.67
CA CYS A 131 -4.57 -13.47 -4.52
C CYS A 131 -4.94 -13.62 -6.01
N GLU A 132 -6.05 -14.28 -6.34
CA GLU A 132 -6.57 -14.31 -7.70
C GLU A 132 -7.01 -12.95 -8.22
N ASN A 133 -7.75 -12.19 -7.40
CA ASN A 133 -8.22 -10.85 -7.74
C ASN A 133 -7.06 -9.90 -7.97
N LEU A 134 -6.03 -9.98 -7.14
CA LEU A 134 -4.80 -9.23 -7.32
C LEU A 134 -4.13 -9.63 -8.64
N THR A 135 -4.00 -10.93 -8.94
CA THR A 135 -3.43 -11.46 -10.20
C THR A 135 -4.14 -10.90 -11.43
N LYS A 136 -5.48 -10.92 -11.40
CA LYS A 136 -6.32 -10.35 -12.46
C LYS A 136 -6.12 -8.84 -12.56
N ALA A 137 -6.07 -8.13 -11.43
CA ALA A 137 -5.83 -6.69 -11.39
C ALA A 137 -4.46 -6.32 -11.96
N THR A 138 -3.40 -7.03 -11.62
CA THR A 138 -2.04 -6.76 -12.12
C THR A 138 -1.95 -6.96 -13.63
N LYS A 139 -2.47 -8.08 -14.15
CA LYS A 139 -2.51 -8.29 -15.61
C LYS A 139 -3.27 -7.17 -16.33
N CYS A 140 -4.38 -6.73 -15.74
CA CYS A 140 -5.16 -5.63 -16.29
C CYS A 140 -4.40 -4.31 -16.26
N ILE A 141 -3.87 -3.91 -15.09
CA ILE A 141 -3.12 -2.65 -14.89
C ILE A 141 -1.92 -2.60 -15.83
N THR A 142 -1.09 -3.64 -15.86
CA THR A 142 0.09 -3.73 -16.73
C THR A 142 -0.28 -3.58 -18.21
N LYS A 143 -1.40 -4.16 -18.64
CA LYS A 143 -1.88 -4.04 -20.03
C LYS A 143 -2.36 -2.62 -20.34
N GLU A 144 -3.04 -1.94 -19.42
CA GLU A 144 -3.47 -0.56 -19.62
C GLU A 144 -2.30 0.42 -19.63
N VAL A 145 -1.35 0.25 -18.70
CA VAL A 145 -0.09 1.00 -18.67
C VAL A 145 0.66 0.85 -19.99
N GLY A 146 0.81 -0.38 -20.49
CA GLY A 146 1.51 -0.63 -21.75
C GLY A 146 0.85 0.00 -22.97
N LYS A 147 -0.47 0.25 -22.91
CA LYS A 147 -1.21 0.94 -23.99
C LYS A 147 -1.11 2.45 -23.93
N ILE A 148 -1.03 3.02 -22.73
CA ILE A 148 -1.15 4.48 -22.51
C ILE A 148 0.23 5.13 -22.40
N CYS A 149 1.19 4.40 -21.83
CA CYS A 149 2.53 4.89 -21.54
C CYS A 149 3.53 4.17 -22.44
N SER A 150 4.25 3.17 -21.92
CA SER A 150 5.23 2.40 -22.67
C SER A 150 5.32 0.95 -22.17
N ALA A 151 5.98 0.08 -22.94
CA ALA A 151 6.29 -1.27 -22.51
C ALA A 151 7.24 -1.29 -21.29
N GLU A 152 8.13 -0.31 -21.18
CA GLU A 152 9.03 -0.14 -20.04
C GLU A 152 8.25 0.19 -18.76
N ASP A 153 7.32 1.15 -18.84
CA ASP A 153 6.44 1.52 -17.72
C ASP A 153 5.59 0.32 -17.28
N ALA A 154 5.08 -0.46 -18.24
CA ALA A 154 4.34 -1.68 -17.94
C ALA A 154 5.21 -2.69 -17.19
N SER A 155 6.48 -2.83 -17.58
CA SER A 155 7.44 -3.70 -16.89
C SER A 155 7.69 -3.23 -15.46
N LYS A 156 7.97 -1.93 -15.25
CA LYS A 156 8.19 -1.34 -13.92
C LYS A 156 6.98 -1.52 -13.00
N MET A 157 5.78 -1.24 -13.51
CA MET A 157 4.53 -1.45 -12.78
C MET A 157 4.33 -2.93 -12.42
N ASN A 158 4.58 -3.84 -13.36
CA ASN A 158 4.45 -5.27 -13.11
C ASN A 158 5.45 -5.77 -12.06
N GLU A 159 6.70 -5.29 -12.10
CA GLU A 159 7.71 -5.61 -11.09
C GLU A 159 7.29 -5.12 -9.70
N TYR A 160 6.82 -3.86 -9.61
CA TYR A 160 6.35 -3.28 -8.36
C TYR A 160 5.17 -4.09 -7.78
N LEU A 161 4.15 -4.36 -8.61
CA LEU A 161 2.99 -5.15 -8.20
C LEU A 161 3.41 -6.56 -7.80
N THR A 162 4.35 -7.20 -8.52
CA THR A 162 4.91 -8.53 -8.19
C THR A 162 5.55 -8.57 -6.80
N LYS A 163 6.37 -7.57 -6.47
CA LYS A 163 6.98 -7.44 -5.14
C LYS A 163 5.93 -7.31 -4.03
N MET A 164 4.86 -6.58 -4.31
CA MET A 164 3.70 -6.49 -3.42
C MET A 164 3.01 -7.86 -3.21
N TYR A 165 2.93 -8.77 -4.20
CA TYR A 165 2.40 -10.14 -3.98
C TYR A 165 3.21 -10.94 -2.98
N GLN A 166 4.53 -10.90 -3.13
CA GLN A 166 5.46 -11.72 -2.35
C GLN A 166 5.40 -11.32 -0.87
N GLY A 167 5.21 -10.02 -0.62
CA GLY A 167 4.99 -9.52 0.73
C GLY A 167 3.69 -10.02 1.36
N LEU A 168 2.62 -10.21 0.58
CA LEU A 168 1.26 -10.53 1.07
C LEU A 168 0.98 -12.05 1.15
N SER A 169 2.01 -12.91 1.14
CA SER A 169 1.91 -14.37 1.27
C SER A 169 1.13 -15.11 0.17
N CYS A 170 0.84 -14.46 -0.98
CA CYS A 170 0.13 -15.10 -2.10
C CYS A 170 0.90 -16.25 -2.78
N ASP A 171 2.16 -16.46 -2.42
CA ASP A 171 2.96 -17.59 -2.86
C ASP A 171 2.56 -18.91 -2.15
N LEU A 172 1.95 -18.84 -0.96
CA LEU A 172 1.50 -20.04 -0.23
C LEU A 172 0.18 -20.62 -0.77
N ALA A 173 -0.67 -19.77 -1.37
CA ALA A 173 -1.97 -20.17 -1.91
C ALA A 173 -1.91 -21.00 -3.21
N LYS A 174 -0.73 -21.13 -3.83
CA LYS A 174 -0.53 -21.98 -5.03
C LYS A 174 -0.24 -23.45 -4.70
N SER A 175 -0.16 -23.80 -3.42
CA SER A 175 0.31 -25.11 -2.92
C SER A 175 -0.77 -25.92 -2.18
N GLN A 176 -2.01 -25.45 -2.14
CA GLN A 176 -3.19 -26.18 -1.66
C GLN A 176 -4.15 -26.43 -2.82
#